data_AF-A0A9P6NKC8-F1
#
_entry.id   AF-A0A9P6NKC8-F1
#
_cell.length_a   1.000
_cell.length_b   1.000
_cell.length_c   1.000
_cell.angle_alpha   90.00
_cell.angle_beta   90.00
_cell.angle_gamma   90.00
#
_symmetry.space_group_name_H-M   'P 1'
#
loop_
_entity.id
_entity.type
_entity.pdbx_description
1 polymer ?
#
loop_
_entity_poly.entity_id
_entity_poly.type
_entity_poly.pdbx_seq_one_letter_code
_entity_poly.pdbx_strand_id
1 'polypeptide(L)'
;MNYSFLLLVLSLSFSVVLAQQHSMCYNYFHKKDGCVYGSADCPCPEDNSHKKACSTGSVFKHPETSPSENHGYSSVHAPKKMRRYDTTSNVFYVDGGQGTCGFYNTTSQLGVCIWDGPKDVSDPTKAGWLNGGLSQNCNKQVYIQRENQPETVQYVPILDSCSFNSTAPEFSCFQTYVTKALFDLFKPTAYELETGSLYNLTWDFNNPINSGKLDNAPI
;
A
#
# COMPACT_ATOMS: atom_id res chain seq x y z
N MET A 1 -62.17 -32.50 7.43
CA MET A 1 -61.54 -31.66 6.38
C MET A 1 -60.51 -30.77 7.08
N ASN A 2 -59.23 -31.15 7.02
CA ASN A 2 -58.14 -30.37 7.61
C ASN A 2 -57.40 -29.64 6.48
N TYR A 3 -57.45 -28.31 6.48
CA TYR A 3 -56.68 -27.49 5.55
C TYR A 3 -55.36 -27.07 6.21
N SER A 4 -54.26 -27.66 5.72
CA SER A 4 -52.91 -27.14 5.92
C SER A 4 -52.78 -25.81 5.18
N PHE A 5 -52.52 -24.73 5.92
CA PHE A 5 -52.02 -23.48 5.34
C PHE A 5 -50.50 -23.44 5.48
N LEU A 6 -49.80 -23.68 4.37
CA LEU A 6 -48.35 -23.54 4.28
C LEU A 6 -48.04 -22.06 4.00
N LEU A 7 -47.58 -21.32 5.01
CA LEU A 7 -47.09 -19.94 4.84
C LEU A 7 -45.65 -19.98 4.36
N LEU A 8 -45.45 -19.70 3.07
CA LEU A 8 -44.14 -19.59 2.44
C LEU A 8 -43.61 -18.16 2.65
N VAL A 9 -42.81 -17.96 3.71
CA VAL A 9 -42.15 -16.68 3.99
C VAL A 9 -40.96 -16.55 3.05
N LEU A 10 -41.12 -15.78 1.98
CA LEU A 10 -40.04 -15.44 1.05
C LEU A 10 -39.13 -14.40 1.72
N SER A 11 -38.07 -14.83 2.41
CA SER A 11 -37.06 -13.94 2.97
C SER A 11 -36.23 -13.33 1.83
N LEU A 12 -36.59 -12.12 1.41
CA LEU A 12 -35.74 -11.28 0.57
C LEU A 12 -34.51 -10.86 1.38
N SER A 13 -33.45 -11.68 1.32
CA SER A 13 -32.13 -11.30 1.79
C SER A 13 -31.56 -10.25 0.84
N PHE A 14 -31.86 -8.98 1.13
CA PHE A 14 -31.12 -7.85 0.57
C PHE A 14 -29.69 -7.92 1.10
N SER A 15 -28.79 -8.52 0.33
CA SER A 15 -27.36 -8.30 0.51
C SER A 15 -27.10 -6.82 0.23
N VAL A 16 -27.07 -6.01 1.29
CA VAL A 16 -26.57 -4.63 1.20
C VAL A 16 -25.10 -4.76 0.81
N VAL A 17 -24.80 -4.56 -0.46
CA VAL A 17 -23.43 -4.34 -0.91
C VAL A 17 -23.00 -3.00 -0.32
N LEU A 18 -22.34 -3.04 0.84
CA LEU A 18 -21.67 -1.86 1.37
C LEU A 18 -20.69 -1.40 0.31
N ALA A 19 -20.87 -0.18 -0.20
CA ALA A 19 -19.89 0.44 -1.07
C ALA A 19 -18.55 0.45 -0.33
N GLN A 20 -17.56 -0.26 -0.86
CA GLN A 20 -16.25 -0.37 -0.24
C GLN A 20 -15.64 1.02 -0.16
N GLN A 21 -15.41 1.50 1.06
CA GLN A 21 -14.90 2.84 1.29
C GLN A 21 -13.38 2.81 1.21
N HIS A 22 -12.84 3.64 0.32
CA HIS A 22 -11.41 3.69 0.05
C HIS A 22 -10.78 4.99 0.57
N SER A 23 -9.51 4.91 0.97
CA SER A 23 -8.74 6.07 1.45
C SER A 23 -8.49 7.10 0.34
N MET A 24 -8.11 8.34 0.69
CA MET A 24 -7.73 9.34 -0.30
C MET A 24 -6.54 8.90 -1.15
N CYS A 25 -5.54 8.25 -0.56
CA CYS A 25 -4.42 7.76 -1.34
C CYS A 25 -4.82 6.62 -2.28
N TYR A 26 -5.69 5.71 -1.84
CA TYR A 26 -6.28 4.74 -2.74
C TYR A 26 -6.98 5.45 -3.90
N ASN A 27 -7.88 6.40 -3.60
CA ASN A 27 -8.66 7.10 -4.61
C ASN A 27 -7.78 7.91 -5.58
N TYR A 28 -6.72 8.53 -5.05
CA TYR A 28 -5.74 9.26 -5.84
C TYR A 28 -5.06 8.34 -6.86
N PHE A 29 -4.49 7.21 -6.42
CA PHE A 29 -3.80 6.28 -7.31
C PHE A 29 -4.76 5.53 -8.23
N HIS A 30 -5.95 5.15 -7.76
CA HIS A 30 -6.99 4.59 -8.60
C HIS A 30 -7.37 5.56 -9.73
N LYS A 31 -7.52 6.86 -9.44
CA LYS A 31 -7.80 7.87 -10.47
C LYS A 31 -6.60 8.11 -11.39
N LYS A 32 -5.39 8.16 -10.85
CA LYS A 32 -4.16 8.47 -11.59
C LYS A 32 -3.72 7.32 -12.51
N ASP A 33 -3.67 6.11 -11.96
CA ASP A 33 -3.06 4.93 -12.59
C ASP A 33 -4.09 3.88 -13.04
N GLY A 34 -5.33 3.97 -12.54
CA GLY A 34 -6.39 2.99 -12.81
C GLY A 34 -6.28 1.72 -11.96
N CYS A 35 -5.40 1.70 -10.95
CA CYS A 35 -5.18 0.60 -10.02
C CYS A 35 -4.45 1.14 -8.76
N VAL A 36 -4.33 0.31 -7.72
CA VAL A 36 -3.64 0.66 -6.46
C VAL A 36 -2.72 -0.48 -6.03
N TYR A 37 -1.43 -0.19 -5.83
CA TYR A 37 -0.47 -1.18 -5.32
C TYR A 37 -0.76 -1.55 -3.87
N GLY A 38 -0.63 -2.84 -3.53
CA GLY A 38 -0.98 -3.37 -2.20
C GLY A 38 -2.48 -3.44 -1.89
N SER A 39 -3.35 -3.08 -2.84
CA SER A 39 -4.81 -3.23 -2.72
C SER A 39 -5.26 -4.64 -3.10
N ALA A 40 -6.16 -5.22 -2.31
CA ALA A 40 -6.86 -6.46 -2.67
C ALA A 40 -8.00 -6.21 -3.68
N ASP A 41 -8.59 -5.00 -3.68
CA ASP A 41 -9.81 -4.67 -4.41
C ASP A 41 -9.53 -4.24 -5.85
N CYS A 42 -8.44 -3.50 -6.05
CA CYS A 42 -7.93 -3.17 -7.38
C CYS A 42 -6.39 -3.20 -7.42
N PRO A 43 -5.78 -4.39 -7.33
CA PRO A 43 -4.34 -4.54 -7.45
C PRO A 43 -3.88 -4.10 -8.84
N CYS A 44 -2.75 -3.39 -8.90
CA CYS A 44 -2.05 -3.16 -10.16
C CYS A 44 -1.46 -4.47 -10.71
N PRO A 45 -1.48 -4.71 -12.05
CA PRO A 45 -0.88 -5.89 -12.66
C PRO A 45 0.65 -5.92 -12.51
N GLU A 46 1.22 -7.13 -12.35
CA GLU A 46 2.66 -7.34 -12.13
C GLU A 46 3.50 -7.14 -13.40
N ASP A 47 2.92 -7.38 -14.58
CA ASP A 47 3.52 -7.03 -15.85
C ASP A 47 2.80 -5.80 -16.44
N ASN A 48 3.44 -5.10 -17.37
CA ASN A 48 2.80 -4.01 -18.10
C ASN A 48 1.69 -4.52 -19.06
N SER A 49 1.25 -5.78 -18.96
CA SER A 49 0.17 -6.31 -19.77
C SER A 49 -1.19 -5.94 -19.17
N HIS A 50 -2.08 -5.57 -20.08
CA HIS A 50 -3.45 -5.09 -19.93
C HIS A 50 -4.05 -5.04 -18.52
N LYS A 51 -4.43 -3.81 -18.13
CA LYS A 51 -5.25 -3.45 -16.96
C LYS A 51 -6.34 -4.50 -16.71
N LYS A 52 -6.21 -5.27 -15.63
CA LYS A 52 -7.38 -5.92 -15.03
C LYS A 52 -8.28 -4.78 -14.56
N ALA A 53 -9.40 -4.55 -15.24
CA ALA A 53 -10.30 -3.47 -14.90
C ALA A 53 -10.75 -3.63 -13.44
N CYS A 54 -10.60 -2.59 -12.63
CA CYS A 54 -11.16 -2.54 -11.29
C CYS A 54 -12.63 -2.91 -11.40
N SER A 55 -13.06 -3.98 -10.75
CA SER A 55 -14.41 -4.50 -10.90
C SER A 55 -15.38 -3.60 -10.16
N THR A 56 -15.86 -2.53 -10.81
CA THR A 56 -17.09 -1.86 -10.40
C THR A 56 -18.23 -2.85 -10.66
N GLY A 57 -18.80 -3.37 -9.57
CA GLY A 57 -19.92 -4.30 -9.51
C GLY A 57 -20.56 -4.72 -10.83
N SER A 58 -20.27 -5.94 -11.27
CA SER A 58 -21.23 -6.74 -12.03
C SER A 58 -20.86 -8.22 -11.92
N VAL A 59 -21.80 -9.00 -11.38
CA VAL A 59 -21.86 -10.45 -11.52
C VAL A 59 -21.87 -10.77 -13.01
N PHE A 60 -21.00 -11.67 -13.51
CA PHE A 60 -21.38 -12.84 -14.35
C PHE A 60 -20.18 -13.55 -15.03
N LYS A 61 -20.21 -14.88 -14.85
CA LYS A 61 -19.89 -16.02 -15.75
C LYS A 61 -18.53 -16.13 -16.46
N HIS A 62 -17.88 -17.28 -16.23
CA HIS A 62 -16.94 -17.93 -17.15
C HIS A 62 -17.56 -18.09 -18.56
N PRO A 63 -16.75 -17.96 -19.63
CA PRO A 63 -16.26 -19.19 -20.26
C PRO A 63 -14.80 -19.14 -20.74
N GLU A 64 -14.30 -20.36 -20.95
CA GLU A 64 -13.03 -20.78 -21.51
C GLU A 64 -12.75 -20.19 -22.91
N THR A 65 -11.50 -19.82 -23.20
CA THR A 65 -10.66 -20.37 -24.29
C THR A 65 -9.32 -19.63 -24.39
N SER A 66 -8.23 -20.38 -24.27
CA SER A 66 -6.92 -20.07 -24.88
C SER A 66 -6.97 -20.53 -26.35
N PRO A 67 -6.15 -20.02 -27.31
CA PRO A 67 -4.68 -20.16 -27.20
C PRO A 67 -3.78 -19.09 -27.87
N SER A 68 -2.51 -19.11 -27.44
CA SER A 68 -1.29 -18.92 -28.23
C SER A 68 -1.02 -17.57 -28.91
N GLU A 69 0.08 -16.91 -28.51
CA GLU A 69 1.17 -16.65 -29.45
C GLU A 69 2.52 -16.35 -28.76
N ASN A 70 3.54 -17.06 -29.23
CA ASN A 70 4.93 -17.01 -28.80
C ASN A 70 5.60 -15.71 -29.25
N HIS A 71 6.20 -14.92 -28.35
CA HIS A 71 7.34 -14.05 -28.69
C HIS A 71 8.41 -14.21 -27.61
N GLY A 72 9.51 -14.85 -28.01
CA GLY A 72 10.68 -15.03 -27.16
C GLY A 72 11.42 -13.71 -26.94
N TYR A 73 11.86 -13.48 -25.71
CA TYR A 73 13.04 -12.67 -25.45
C TYR A 73 13.84 -13.27 -24.30
N SER A 74 15.14 -13.39 -24.56
CA SER A 74 16.15 -14.03 -23.73
C SER A 74 16.32 -13.33 -22.38
N SER A 75 16.57 -14.11 -21.34
CA SER A 75 16.96 -13.65 -20.01
C SER A 75 18.30 -12.93 -20.04
N VAL A 76 18.43 -11.75 -19.43
CA VAL A 76 19.50 -11.27 -18.53
C VAL A 76 19.15 -9.82 -18.20
N HIS A 77 18.40 -9.61 -17.12
CA HIS A 77 18.32 -8.41 -16.28
C HIS A 77 17.16 -8.70 -15.33
N ALA A 78 17.41 -8.76 -14.02
CA ALA A 78 16.33 -8.85 -13.05
C ALA A 78 15.28 -7.80 -13.41
N PRO A 79 13.98 -8.15 -13.51
CA PRO A 79 12.97 -7.22 -13.93
C PRO A 79 13.06 -5.98 -13.04
N LYS A 80 13.39 -4.85 -13.65
CA LYS A 80 13.47 -3.55 -12.97
C LYS A 80 12.05 -3.31 -12.45
N LYS A 81 11.80 -3.61 -11.17
CA LYS A 81 10.53 -3.31 -10.49
C LYS A 81 10.36 -1.79 -10.54
N MET A 82 9.74 -1.31 -11.60
CA MET A 82 9.66 0.12 -11.90
C MET A 82 8.20 0.50 -12.04
N ARG A 83 7.51 0.53 -10.89
CA ARG A 83 6.52 1.53 -10.49
C ARG A 83 6.61 1.63 -8.96
N ARG A 84 6.78 2.86 -8.47
CA ARG A 84 7.63 3.19 -7.33
C ARG A 84 7.13 4.53 -6.76
N TYR A 85 6.81 4.62 -5.47
CA TYR A 85 6.51 5.90 -4.84
C TYR A 85 7.82 6.62 -4.55
N ASP A 86 8.20 7.54 -5.43
CA ASP A 86 9.36 8.39 -5.23
C ASP A 86 9.00 9.53 -4.27
N THR A 87 9.79 9.67 -3.20
CA THR A 87 9.54 10.71 -2.20
C THR A 87 9.71 12.09 -2.84
N THR A 88 8.72 12.95 -2.65
CA THR A 88 8.70 14.29 -3.27
C THR A 88 9.36 15.36 -2.41
N SER A 89 9.74 15.01 -1.17
CA SER A 89 10.44 15.86 -0.22
C SER A 89 11.39 15.04 0.66
N ASN A 90 12.21 15.74 1.45
CA ASN A 90 13.17 15.13 2.37
C ASN A 90 12.51 14.08 3.29
N VAL A 91 13.20 12.97 3.51
CA VAL A 91 12.77 11.88 4.37
C VAL A 91 13.45 12.01 5.72
N PHE A 92 12.74 12.54 6.70
CA PHE A 92 13.25 12.62 8.07
C PHE A 92 13.20 11.27 8.77
N TYR A 93 13.99 11.11 9.83
CA TYR A 93 13.75 10.03 10.78
C TYR A 93 12.72 10.45 11.83
N VAL A 94 11.94 9.50 12.34
CA VAL A 94 10.91 9.72 13.38
C VAL A 94 11.46 9.46 14.78
N ASP A 95 10.87 10.08 15.80
CA ASP A 95 11.31 9.95 17.21
C ASP A 95 10.95 8.60 17.86
N GLY A 96 9.99 7.87 17.30
CA GLY A 96 9.45 6.65 17.92
C GLY A 96 8.44 6.93 19.03
N GLY A 97 8.12 5.90 19.82
CA GLY A 97 7.13 5.95 20.88
C GLY A 97 5.82 5.27 20.49
N GLN A 98 4.71 5.73 21.08
CA GLN A 98 3.38 5.19 20.81
C GLN A 98 2.85 5.76 19.49
N GLY A 99 2.86 4.93 18.44
CA GLY A 99 2.31 5.26 17.13
C GLY A 99 0.94 4.61 16.86
N THR A 100 0.44 4.82 15.63
CA THR A 100 -0.83 4.25 15.14
C THR A 100 -0.84 2.72 15.13
N CYS A 101 0.31 2.07 14.85
CA CYS A 101 0.41 0.61 14.84
C CYS A 101 0.91 0.00 16.15
N GLY A 102 1.11 0.83 17.17
CA GLY A 102 1.64 0.41 18.47
C GLY A 102 2.93 1.11 18.83
N PHE A 103 3.53 0.68 19.94
CA PHE A 103 4.81 1.21 20.40
C PHE A 103 5.96 0.71 19.53
N TYR A 104 6.88 1.61 19.16
CA TYR A 104 8.14 1.24 18.51
C TYR A 104 9.30 2.10 18.98
N ASN A 105 10.50 1.51 19.04
CA ASN A 105 11.74 2.20 19.31
C ASN A 105 12.48 2.49 18.00
N THR A 106 12.50 3.77 17.62
CA THR A 106 13.11 4.25 16.36
C THR A 106 14.59 3.91 16.21
N THR A 107 15.32 3.76 17.32
CA THR A 107 16.77 3.50 17.30
C THR A 107 17.13 2.03 17.15
N SER A 108 16.18 1.12 17.40
CA SER A 108 16.41 -0.33 17.36
C SER A 108 15.54 -1.09 16.38
N GLN A 109 14.42 -0.50 15.92
CA GLN A 109 13.49 -1.14 14.98
C GLN A 109 13.57 -0.46 13.63
N LEU A 110 13.63 -1.27 12.57
CA LEU A 110 13.49 -0.82 11.19
C LEU A 110 12.00 -0.67 10.86
N GLY A 111 11.67 0.37 10.12
CA GLY A 111 10.30 0.63 9.72
C GLY A 111 10.11 2.02 9.16
N VAL A 112 8.90 2.23 8.66
CA VAL A 112 8.45 3.48 8.04
C VAL A 112 7.19 3.98 8.71
N CYS A 113 6.91 5.28 8.52
CA CYS A 113 5.57 5.81 8.63
C CYS A 113 5.09 6.38 7.31
N ILE A 114 3.79 6.23 7.05
CA ILE A 114 3.13 6.66 5.82
C ILE A 114 2.02 7.65 6.13
N TRP A 115 1.56 8.40 5.13
CA TRP A 115 0.71 9.56 5.38
C TRP A 115 -0.59 9.24 6.14
N ASP A 116 -0.90 10.02 7.18
CA ASP A 116 -2.12 9.87 8.00
C ASP A 116 -3.36 10.50 7.38
N GLY A 117 -3.17 11.53 6.55
CA GLY A 117 -4.22 12.32 5.93
C GLY A 117 -4.44 13.68 6.61
N PRO A 118 -5.26 14.55 6.01
CA PRO A 118 -5.71 15.79 6.63
C PRO A 118 -6.45 15.49 7.93
N LYS A 119 -6.24 16.34 8.94
CA LYS A 119 -6.89 16.22 10.26
C LYS A 119 -8.38 16.53 10.23
N ASP A 120 -8.82 17.37 9.30
CA ASP A 120 -10.20 17.88 9.23
C ASP A 120 -11.11 17.06 8.30
N VAL A 121 -10.80 15.78 8.10
CA VAL A 121 -11.69 14.88 7.34
C VAL A 121 -12.91 14.49 8.17
N SER A 122 -14.09 14.50 7.54
CA SER A 122 -15.34 14.07 8.20
C SER A 122 -15.35 12.58 8.57
N ASP A 123 -14.55 11.79 7.87
CA ASP A 123 -14.43 10.35 8.06
C ASP A 123 -12.95 9.94 8.07
N PRO A 124 -12.35 9.72 9.25
CA PRO A 124 -10.95 9.32 9.39
C PRO A 124 -10.62 8.02 8.64
N THR A 125 -11.59 7.14 8.45
CA THR A 125 -11.39 5.86 7.72
C THR A 125 -11.07 6.07 6.23
N LYS A 126 -11.32 7.29 5.71
CA LYS A 126 -11.06 7.68 4.32
C LYS A 126 -9.83 8.57 4.14
N ALA A 127 -9.03 8.80 5.19
CA ALA A 127 -7.96 9.77 5.15
C ALA A 127 -6.72 9.29 4.33
N GLY A 128 -5.51 9.38 4.87
CA GLY A 128 -4.28 8.95 4.21
C GLY A 128 -4.19 7.43 4.06
N TRP A 129 -2.95 6.91 3.96
CA TRP A 129 -2.73 5.47 3.87
C TRP A 129 -3.01 4.71 5.17
N LEU A 130 -2.81 5.36 6.31
CA LEU A 130 -2.87 4.73 7.62
C LEU A 130 -3.23 5.78 8.68
N ASN A 131 -4.20 5.54 9.55
CA ASN A 131 -4.43 6.36 10.75
C ASN A 131 -5.22 5.56 11.80
N GLY A 132 -5.58 6.17 12.93
CA GLY A 132 -6.33 5.51 13.99
C GLY A 132 -7.71 4.95 13.58
N GLY A 133 -8.35 5.53 12.55
CA GLY A 133 -9.58 5.00 11.94
C GLY A 133 -9.33 4.02 10.78
N LEU A 134 -8.11 3.96 10.24
CA LEU A 134 -7.72 3.12 9.11
C LEU A 134 -6.38 2.42 9.41
N SER A 135 -6.42 1.35 10.21
CA SER A 135 -5.23 0.62 10.67
C SER A 135 -4.85 -0.60 9.82
N GLN A 136 -5.57 -0.86 8.72
CA GLN A 136 -5.39 -2.06 7.89
C GLN A 136 -4.00 -2.21 7.25
N ASN A 137 -3.21 -1.13 7.20
CA ASN A 137 -1.86 -1.14 6.67
C ASN A 137 -0.78 -1.31 7.75
N CYS A 138 -1.17 -1.40 9.03
CA CYS A 138 -0.23 -1.67 10.11
C CYS A 138 0.50 -2.98 9.91
N ASN A 139 1.81 -2.95 10.13
CA ASN A 139 2.72 -4.10 10.03
C ASN A 139 2.80 -4.75 8.65
N LYS A 140 2.10 -4.21 7.63
CA LYS A 140 2.36 -4.60 6.24
C LYS A 140 3.78 -4.20 5.88
N GLN A 141 4.39 -5.01 5.04
CA GLN A 141 5.74 -4.77 4.58
C GLN A 141 5.76 -3.84 3.37
N VAL A 142 6.70 -2.92 3.36
CA VAL A 142 7.10 -2.16 2.17
C VAL A 142 8.49 -2.59 1.76
N TYR A 143 8.81 -2.42 0.48
CA TYR A 143 10.20 -2.31 0.08
C TYR A 143 10.55 -0.84 -0.08
N ILE A 144 11.75 -0.44 0.33
CA ILE A 144 12.25 0.92 0.27
C ILE A 144 13.74 0.92 -0.09
N GLN A 145 14.16 1.83 -0.94
CA GLN A 145 15.55 1.94 -1.42
C GLN A 145 15.90 3.39 -1.71
N ARG A 146 17.21 3.68 -1.82
CA ARG A 146 17.66 4.91 -2.48
C ARG A 146 17.29 4.85 -3.97
N GLU A 147 16.85 5.98 -4.50
CA GLU A 147 16.44 6.08 -5.89
C GLU A 147 17.59 5.66 -6.80
N ASN A 148 17.29 4.84 -7.80
CA ASN A 148 18.27 4.32 -8.78
C ASN A 148 19.42 3.49 -8.19
N GLN A 149 19.32 3.06 -6.92
CA GLN A 149 20.30 2.22 -6.22
C GLN A 149 19.64 0.92 -5.70
N PRO A 150 19.31 -0.03 -6.59
CA PRO A 150 18.55 -1.24 -6.23
C PRO A 150 19.25 -2.14 -5.18
N GLU A 151 20.57 -2.04 -5.04
CA GLU A 151 21.36 -2.73 -4.03
C GLU A 151 21.10 -2.23 -2.60
N THR A 152 20.45 -1.08 -2.44
CA THR A 152 20.12 -0.50 -1.14
C THR A 152 18.77 -0.96 -0.59
N VAL A 153 18.04 -1.80 -1.32
CA VAL A 153 16.67 -2.21 -0.95
C VAL A 153 16.58 -2.84 0.43
N GLN A 154 15.63 -2.33 1.21
CA GLN A 154 15.24 -2.83 2.51
C GLN A 154 13.77 -3.25 2.47
N TYR A 155 13.43 -4.29 3.21
CA TYR A 155 12.06 -4.76 3.38
C TYR A 155 11.67 -4.55 4.84
N VAL A 156 10.78 -3.61 5.10
CA VAL A 156 10.51 -3.12 6.46
C VAL A 156 9.01 -2.96 6.71
N PRO A 157 8.54 -3.09 7.95
CA PRO A 157 7.13 -2.89 8.28
C PRO A 157 6.74 -1.41 8.29
N ILE A 158 5.45 -1.15 8.08
CA ILE A 158 4.82 0.12 8.42
C ILE A 158 4.52 0.12 9.93
N LEU A 159 5.17 1.01 10.67
CA LEU A 159 5.09 1.09 12.14
C LEU A 159 4.19 2.24 12.62
N ASP A 160 3.98 3.26 11.80
CA ASP A 160 3.25 4.45 12.23
C ASP A 160 2.64 5.21 11.06
N SER A 161 1.84 6.21 11.38
CA SER A 161 1.30 7.17 10.45
C SER A 161 1.90 8.55 10.68
N CYS A 162 2.17 9.30 9.62
CA CYS A 162 2.80 10.62 9.71
C CYS A 162 2.01 11.70 8.96
N SER A 163 1.90 12.90 9.54
CA SER A 163 1.12 13.98 8.90
C SER A 163 1.81 14.68 7.75
N PHE A 164 3.14 14.68 7.74
CA PHE A 164 3.97 15.44 6.81
C PHE A 164 3.61 16.94 6.73
N ASN A 165 2.86 17.45 7.72
CA ASN A 165 2.28 18.80 7.74
C ASN A 165 1.57 19.17 6.43
N SER A 166 0.86 18.22 5.81
CA SER A 166 0.25 18.39 4.50
C SER A 166 -1.16 17.82 4.45
N THR A 167 -2.02 18.44 3.64
CA THR A 167 -3.37 17.98 3.31
C THR A 167 -3.50 17.49 1.86
N ALA A 168 -2.42 17.59 1.08
CA ALA A 168 -2.44 17.37 -0.37
C ALA A 168 -2.03 15.92 -0.73
N PRO A 169 -2.93 15.10 -1.31
CA PRO A 169 -2.63 13.71 -1.64
C PRO A 169 -1.55 13.55 -2.72
N GLU A 170 -1.46 14.49 -3.66
CA GLU A 170 -0.49 14.45 -4.77
C GLU A 170 0.97 14.52 -4.32
N PHE A 171 1.23 15.03 -3.12
CA PHE A 171 2.56 15.03 -2.50
C PHE A 171 2.65 13.94 -1.44
N SER A 172 1.65 13.89 -0.56
CA SER A 172 1.73 13.15 0.70
C SER A 172 1.54 11.64 0.51
N CYS A 173 0.78 11.22 -0.51
CA CYS A 173 0.60 9.79 -0.77
C CYS A 173 1.87 9.10 -1.30
N PHE A 174 2.85 9.87 -1.76
CA PHE A 174 4.19 9.39 -2.13
C PHE A 174 5.20 9.46 -0.98
N GLN A 175 4.88 10.20 0.08
CA GLN A 175 5.83 10.50 1.14
C GLN A 175 5.87 9.39 2.19
N THR A 176 7.06 9.19 2.72
CA THR A 176 7.34 8.31 3.85
C THR A 176 8.39 8.97 4.73
N TYR A 177 8.38 8.72 6.04
CA TYR A 177 9.54 8.92 6.92
C TYR A 177 10.00 7.56 7.47
N VAL A 178 11.23 7.51 7.93
CA VAL A 178 11.88 6.27 8.36
C VAL A 178 12.16 6.29 9.86
N THR A 179 12.37 5.12 10.44
CA THR A 179 12.99 5.02 11.77
C THR A 179 14.46 5.45 11.71
N LYS A 180 15.04 5.88 12.84
CA LYS A 180 16.46 6.23 12.92
C LYS A 180 17.36 5.04 12.57
N ALA A 181 17.01 3.83 13.00
CA ALA A 181 17.74 2.62 12.64
C ALA A 181 17.79 2.41 11.11
N LEU A 182 16.67 2.66 10.42
CA LEU A 182 16.61 2.55 8.96
C LEU A 182 17.34 3.71 8.27
N PHE A 183 17.25 4.92 8.81
CA PHE A 183 18.03 6.07 8.36
C PHE A 183 19.53 5.75 8.37
N ASP A 184 20.05 5.25 9.50
CA ASP A 184 21.46 4.90 9.65
C ASP A 184 21.86 3.73 8.73
N LEU A 185 20.97 2.77 8.51
CA LEU A 185 21.18 1.62 7.61
C LEU A 185 21.37 2.05 6.15
N PHE A 186 20.72 3.14 5.72
CA PHE A 186 20.93 3.73 4.39
C PHE A 186 22.26 4.45 4.22
N LYS A 187 23.13 4.47 5.24
CA LYS A 187 24.46 5.10 5.24
C LYS A 187 24.36 6.55 4.77
N PRO A 188 23.74 7.43 5.58
CA PRO A 188 23.54 8.83 5.23
C PRO A 188 24.87 9.52 4.90
N THR A 189 24.85 10.42 3.93
CA THR A 189 25.99 11.30 3.65
C THR A 189 26.23 12.28 4.81
N ALA A 190 27.38 12.96 4.83
CA ALA A 190 27.65 13.99 5.84
C ALA A 190 26.56 15.08 5.89
N TYR A 191 26.02 15.48 4.73
CA TYR A 191 24.94 16.45 4.65
C TYR A 191 23.61 15.89 5.16
N GLU A 192 23.28 14.64 4.83
CA GLU A 192 22.08 13.97 5.35
C GLU A 192 22.14 13.80 6.87
N LEU A 193 23.33 13.53 7.43
CA LEU A 193 23.56 13.51 8.87
C LEU A 193 23.35 14.88 9.51
N GLU A 194 23.84 15.95 8.87
CA GLU A 194 23.70 17.32 9.36
C GLU A 194 22.24 17.78 9.36
N THR A 195 21.48 17.46 8.31
CA THR A 195 20.07 17.87 8.20
C THR A 195 19.09 16.90 8.86
N GLY A 196 19.54 15.70 9.23
CA GLY A 196 18.70 14.65 9.79
C GLY A 196 17.68 14.09 8.79
N SER A 197 17.97 14.16 7.49
CA SER A 197 17.04 13.70 6.44
C SER A 197 17.75 13.05 5.27
N LEU A 198 17.15 11.99 4.72
CA LEU A 198 17.57 11.36 3.47
C LEU A 198 16.90 12.04 2.28
N TYR A 199 17.55 11.97 1.13
CA TYR A 199 17.00 12.45 -0.13
C TYR A 199 16.75 11.30 -1.09
N ASN A 200 15.73 11.46 -1.94
CA ASN A 200 15.42 10.57 -3.06
C ASN A 200 15.33 9.11 -2.61
N LEU A 201 14.36 8.81 -1.75
CA LEU A 201 13.98 7.43 -1.52
C LEU A 201 12.83 7.05 -2.43
N THR A 202 12.77 5.76 -2.69
CA THR A 202 11.68 5.14 -3.42
C THR A 202 11.14 3.99 -2.60
N TRP A 203 9.82 3.91 -2.46
CA TRP A 203 9.17 2.82 -1.72
C TRP A 203 7.88 2.35 -2.39
N ASP A 204 7.38 1.19 -2.00
CA ASP A 204 6.05 0.69 -2.37
C ASP A 204 5.64 -0.45 -1.43
N PHE A 205 4.36 -0.79 -1.39
CA PHE A 205 3.88 -1.98 -0.71
C PHE A 205 4.52 -3.23 -1.30
N ASN A 206 5.03 -4.11 -0.44
CA ASN A 206 5.44 -5.44 -0.86
C ASN A 206 4.19 -6.31 -0.98
N ASN A 207 3.59 -6.38 -2.17
CA ASN A 207 2.41 -7.21 -2.41
C ASN A 207 2.82 -8.62 -2.87
N PRO A 208 2.46 -9.70 -2.15
CA PRO A 208 2.68 -11.07 -2.59
C PRO A 208 1.46 -11.57 -3.36
N ILE A 209 1.27 -11.18 -4.62
CA ILE A 209 0.27 -11.84 -5.47
C ILE A 209 0.97 -12.40 -6.71
N ASN A 210 1.62 -13.56 -6.50
CA ASN A 210 2.18 -14.53 -7.48
C ASN A 210 3.69 -14.84 -7.39
N SER A 211 4.32 -14.69 -6.22
CA SER A 211 5.45 -15.57 -5.88
C SER A 211 4.90 -16.66 -4.97
N GLY A 212 5.00 -17.93 -5.34
CA GLY A 212 4.68 -19.08 -4.49
C GLY A 212 5.59 -19.17 -3.25
N LYS A 213 5.50 -18.17 -2.37
CA LYS A 213 6.08 -18.10 -1.05
C LYS A 213 5.00 -17.58 -0.12
N LEU A 214 4.43 -18.52 0.62
CA LEU A 214 3.96 -18.27 1.97
C LEU A 214 5.11 -17.71 2.82
N ASP A 215 4.72 -17.00 3.86
CA ASP A 215 5.51 -16.54 5.00
C ASP A 215 6.21 -15.19 4.83
N ASN A 216 5.56 -14.16 5.37
CA ASN A 216 6.16 -13.17 6.28
C ASN A 216 5.01 -12.55 7.11
N ALA A 217 4.40 -13.38 7.96
CA ALA A 217 3.69 -12.91 9.13
C ALA A 217 4.68 -12.19 10.07
N PRO A 218 4.21 -11.32 10.99
CA PRO A 218 5.07 -10.51 11.84
C PRO A 218 6.06 -11.38 12.64
N ILE A 219 7.28 -10.89 12.82
CA ILE A 219 8.13 -11.35 13.93
C ILE A 219 7.53 -10.79 15.22
#